data_AF-A0A6A6D0H1-F1
#
_entry.id   AF-A0A6A6D0H1-F1
#
_cell.length_a   1.000
_cell.length_b   1.000
_cell.length_c   1.000
_cell.angle_alpha   90.00
_cell.angle_beta   90.00
_cell.angle_gamma   90.00
#
_symmetry.space_group_name_H-M   'P 1'
#
loop_
_entity.id
_entity.type
_entity.pdbx_description
1 polymer ?
#
loop_
_entity_poly.entity_id
_entity_poly.type
_entity_poly.pdbx_seq_one_letter_code
_entity_poly.pdbx_strand_id
1 'polypeptide(L)'
;MSYSPEQHAILLSLGIEQLPAVLCSPQDDEVELELAQTFTDTPPIRRMPVPGKRCPDCLNRGQVVWVIPGKKCQKCGREVN
;
A
#
# COMPACT_ATOMS: atom_id res chain seq x y z
N MET A 1 -12.69 9.86 -13.68
CA MET A 1 -13.87 9.43 -12.89
C MET A 1 -14.72 10.68 -12.68
N SER A 2 -15.89 10.79 -13.31
CA SER A 2 -16.80 11.93 -13.11
C SER A 2 -18.02 11.47 -12.31
N TYR A 3 -18.37 12.25 -11.29
CA TYR A 3 -19.51 11.98 -10.42
C TYR A 3 -20.82 12.49 -11.05
N SER A 4 -21.94 11.85 -10.72
CA SER A 4 -23.28 12.37 -11.05
C SER A 4 -23.59 13.64 -10.22
N PRO A 5 -24.56 14.48 -10.63
CA PRO A 5 -24.90 15.71 -9.89
C PRO A 5 -25.38 15.43 -8.46
N GLU A 6 -26.11 14.33 -8.25
CA GLU A 6 -26.55 13.90 -6.92
C GLU A 6 -25.37 13.47 -6.04
N GLN A 7 -24.45 12.69 -6.59
CA GLN A 7 -23.23 12.28 -5.90
C GLN A 7 -22.36 13.49 -5.53
N HIS A 8 -22.28 14.48 -6.40
CA HIS A 8 -21.53 15.70 -6.15
C HIS A 8 -22.13 16.52 -4.99
N ALA A 9 -23.46 16.62 -4.91
CA ALA A 9 -24.13 17.31 -3.80
C ALA A 9 -23.86 16.65 -2.43
N ILE A 10 -23.78 15.31 -2.41
CA ILE A 10 -23.42 14.55 -1.20
C ILE A 10 -21.97 14.83 -0.79
N LEU A 11 -21.03 14.88 -1.73
CA LEU A 11 -19.63 15.19 -1.41
C LEU A 11 -19.49 16.59 -0.78
N LEU A 12 -20.20 17.59 -1.33
CA LEU A 12 -20.20 18.95 -0.79
C LEU A 12 -20.80 19.03 0.61
N SER A 13 -21.89 18.30 0.90
CA SER A 13 -22.50 18.32 2.24
C SER A 13 -21.62 17.68 3.32
N LEU A 14 -20.72 16.78 2.92
CA LEU A 14 -19.70 16.18 3.78
C LEU A 14 -18.43 17.02 3.89
N GLY A 15 -18.33 18.15 3.18
CA GLY A 15 -17.12 18.97 3.12
C GLY A 15 -15.97 18.32 2.36
N ILE A 16 -16.26 17.36 1.47
CA ILE A 16 -15.27 16.68 0.64
C ILE A 16 -15.13 17.46 -0.69
N GLU A 17 -14.05 18.20 -0.82
CA GLU A 17 -13.70 18.88 -2.07
C GLU A 17 -12.98 17.92 -3.03
N GLN A 18 -13.35 17.96 -4.31
CA GLN A 18 -12.62 17.23 -5.35
C GLN A 18 -11.34 17.98 -5.68
N LEU A 19 -10.21 17.43 -5.26
CA LEU A 19 -8.91 17.91 -5.72
C LEU A 19 -8.78 17.72 -7.24
N PRO A 20 -8.07 18.62 -7.94
CA PRO A 20 -7.83 18.46 -9.37
C PRO A 20 -7.20 17.09 -9.63
N ALA A 21 -7.60 16.46 -10.72
CA ALA A 21 -6.96 15.23 -11.15
C ALA A 21 -5.47 15.50 -11.33
N VAL A 22 -4.63 14.69 -10.69
CA VAL A 22 -3.20 14.66 -10.98
C VAL A 22 -3.11 14.17 -12.43
N LEU A 23 -2.92 15.10 -13.36
CA LEU A 23 -2.58 14.77 -14.72
C LEU A 23 -1.15 14.25 -14.64
N CYS A 24 -1.01 12.92 -14.66
CA CYS A 24 0.30 12.33 -14.89
C CYS A 24 0.71 12.74 -16.30
N SER A 25 1.55 13.77 -16.40
CA SER A 25 2.10 14.17 -17.67
C SER A 25 3.14 13.13 -18.06
N PRO A 26 3.31 12.77 -19.34
CA PRO A 26 4.44 11.92 -19.75
C PRO A 26 5.81 12.62 -19.57
N GLN A 27 5.83 13.85 -19.04
CA GLN A 27 7.06 14.52 -18.58
C GLN A 27 7.32 14.26 -17.09
N ASP A 28 6.48 13.47 -16.43
CA ASP A 28 6.69 13.08 -15.04
C ASP A 28 7.84 12.08 -14.84
N ASP A 29 8.38 11.52 -15.94
CA ASP A 29 9.60 10.72 -15.93
C ASP A 29 10.84 11.54 -15.52
N GLU A 30 10.81 12.87 -15.65
CA GLU A 30 11.93 13.76 -15.27
C GLU A 30 11.77 14.33 -13.85
N VAL A 31 10.55 14.43 -13.29
CA VAL A 31 10.35 14.82 -11.87
C VAL A 31 10.47 13.65 -10.90
N GLU A 32 10.41 12.41 -11.38
CA GLU A 32 10.72 11.22 -10.55
C GLU A 32 12.21 11.17 -10.16
N LEU A 33 13.09 11.77 -10.97
CA LEU A 33 14.53 11.79 -10.74
C LEU A 33 15.00 12.92 -9.79
N GLU A 34 14.30 14.06 -9.74
CA GLU A 34 14.66 15.17 -8.86
C GLU A 34 14.08 15.04 -7.45
N LEU A 35 12.91 14.41 -7.28
CA LEU A 35 12.42 14.10 -5.93
C LEU A 35 13.32 13.08 -5.22
N ALA A 36 14.03 12.23 -5.98
CA ALA A 36 15.03 11.30 -5.45
C ALA A 36 16.28 11.99 -4.88
N GLN A 37 16.56 13.26 -5.23
CA GLN A 37 17.78 13.96 -4.83
C GLN A 37 17.62 14.76 -3.53
N THR A 38 16.40 15.17 -3.18
CA THR A 38 16.09 15.73 -1.85
C THR A 38 16.06 14.65 -0.76
N PHE A 39 16.03 13.38 -1.16
CA PHE A 39 16.16 12.20 -0.31
C PHE A 39 17.63 11.77 -0.08
N THR A 40 18.58 12.70 -0.14
CA THR A 40 19.98 12.40 0.24
C THR A 40 20.22 12.32 1.76
N ASP A 41 19.24 12.74 2.57
CA ASP A 41 19.18 12.50 4.03
C ASP A 41 18.30 11.29 4.41
N THR A 42 17.90 10.47 3.43
CA THR A 42 17.01 9.32 3.68
C THR A 42 17.79 8.19 4.36
N PRO A 43 17.27 7.60 5.45
CA PRO A 43 17.85 6.39 6.00
C PRO A 43 17.97 5.36 4.88
N PRO A 44 19.11 4.63 4.78
CA PRO A 44 19.36 3.75 3.65
C PRO A 44 18.17 2.81 3.49
N ILE A 45 17.50 2.86 2.33
CA ILE A 45 16.43 1.92 2.00
C ILE A 45 17.07 0.53 1.98
N ARG A 46 17.01 -0.16 3.11
CA ARG A 46 17.55 -1.51 3.26
C ARG A 46 16.60 -2.43 2.51
N ARG A 47 17.04 -2.91 1.34
CA ARG A 47 16.40 -4.02 0.61
C ARG A 47 16.68 -5.33 1.35
N MET A 48 16.24 -5.45 2.59
CA MET A 48 16.28 -6.72 3.30
C MET A 48 15.02 -7.49 2.92
N PRO A 49 15.12 -8.70 2.32
CA PRO A 49 13.93 -9.47 1.99
C PRO A 49 13.16 -9.72 3.29
N VAL A 50 11.88 -9.36 3.31
CA VAL A 50 11.01 -9.66 4.46
C VAL A 50 11.02 -11.18 4.62
N PRO A 51 11.50 -11.74 5.75
CA PRO A 51 11.62 -13.18 5.92
C PRO A 51 10.23 -13.77 6.10
N GLY A 52 9.51 -14.05 5.02
CA GLY A 52 8.21 -14.72 5.10
C GLY A 52 8.37 -16.18 5.53
N LYS A 53 7.49 -16.65 6.42
CA LYS A 53 7.36 -18.07 6.79
C LYS A 53 5.96 -18.56 6.47
N ARG A 54 5.83 -19.82 6.04
CA ARG A 54 4.52 -20.45 5.83
C ARG A 54 3.87 -20.77 7.17
N CYS A 55 2.60 -20.42 7.35
CA CYS A 55 1.85 -20.79 8.54
C CYS A 55 1.68 -22.31 8.61
N PRO A 56 2.14 -22.99 9.68
CA PRO A 56 2.09 -24.45 9.77
C PRO A 56 0.65 -24.99 9.86
N ASP A 57 -0.25 -24.28 10.53
CA ASP A 57 -1.64 -24.73 10.68
C ASP A 57 -2.43 -24.62 9.38
N CYS A 58 -2.22 -23.55 8.62
CA CYS A 58 -2.83 -23.42 7.30
C CYS A 58 -2.24 -24.45 6.33
N LEU A 59 -0.92 -24.69 6.41
CA LEU A 59 -0.24 -25.67 5.57
C LEU A 59 -0.80 -27.08 5.80
N ASN A 60 -1.05 -27.46 7.06
CA ASN A 60 -1.69 -28.74 7.42
C ASN A 60 -3.13 -28.88 6.90
N ARG A 61 -3.81 -27.76 6.65
CA ARG A 61 -5.14 -27.71 6.03
C ARG A 61 -5.09 -27.63 4.50
N GLY A 62 -3.91 -27.74 3.90
CA GLY A 62 -3.68 -27.63 2.46
C GLY A 62 -3.68 -26.20 1.92
N GLN A 63 -3.57 -25.18 2.78
CA GLN A 63 -3.54 -23.77 2.38
C GLN A 63 -2.15 -23.15 2.62
N VAL A 64 -1.60 -22.51 1.60
CA VAL A 64 -0.33 -21.78 1.73
C VAL A 64 -0.61 -20.33 2.10
N VAL A 65 -0.31 -19.97 3.35
CA VAL A 65 -0.40 -18.59 3.85
C VAL A 65 0.98 -18.16 4.32
N TRP A 66 1.51 -17.08 3.74
CA TRP A 66 2.77 -16.47 4.16
C TRP A 66 2.52 -15.48 5.30
N VAL A 67 3.36 -15.55 6.32
CA VAL A 67 3.27 -14.76 7.55
C VAL A 67 4.64 -14.22 7.90
N ILE A 68 4.69 -12.99 8.42
CA ILE A 68 5.90 -12.41 9.00
C ILE A 68 6.16 -13.09 10.37
N PRO A 69 7.36 -13.60 10.64
CA PRO A 69 7.73 -14.15 11.94
C PRO A 69 7.42 -13.18 13.09
N GLY A 70 6.87 -13.69 14.21
CA GLY A 70 6.38 -12.88 15.32
C GLY A 70 5.03 -12.21 15.09
N LYS A 71 4.33 -12.51 13.98
CA LYS A 71 2.97 -12.01 13.70
C LYS A 71 1.96 -13.16 13.62
N LYS A 72 0.70 -12.82 13.86
CA LYS A 72 -0.43 -13.75 13.75
C LYS A 72 -0.82 -13.96 12.29
N CYS A 73 -1.07 -15.21 11.93
CA CYS A 73 -1.60 -15.58 10.63
C CYS A 73 -2.99 -14.95 10.42
N GLN A 74 -3.17 -14.25 9.31
CA GLN A 74 -4.43 -13.60 8.95
C GLN A 74 -5.61 -14.55 8.73
N LYS A 75 -5.35 -15.84 8.47
CA LYS A 75 -6.40 -16.84 8.22
C LYS A 75 -6.83 -17.60 9.48
N CYS A 76 -5.87 -18.04 10.30
CA CYS A 76 -6.16 -18.90 11.46
C CYS A 76 -5.82 -18.26 12.82
N GLY A 77 -5.19 -17.09 12.85
CA GLY A 77 -4.83 -16.37 14.06
C GLY A 77 -3.62 -16.92 14.83
N ARG A 78 -3.05 -18.08 14.44
CA ARG A 78 -1.83 -18.61 15.06
C ARG A 78 -0.65 -17.68 14.83
N GLU A 79 0.08 -17.37 15.89
CA GLU A 79 1.36 -16.68 15.82
C GLU A 79 2.41 -17.60 15.18
N VAL A 80 3.10 -17.09 14.16
CA VAL A 80 4.14 -17.83 13.45
C VAL A 80 5.48 -17.26 13.87
N ASN A 81 6.26 -18.04 14.62
CA ASN A 81 7.66 -17.75 14.97
C ASN A 81 8.59 -18.61 14.12
#